data_AF-A0A9E5S6U5-F1
#
_entry.id   AF-A0A9E5S6U5-F1
#
_cell.length_a   1.000
_cell.length_b   1.000
_cell.length_c   1.000
_cell.angle_alpha   90.00
_cell.angle_beta   90.00
_cell.angle_gamma   90.00
#
_symmetry.space_group_name_H-M   'P 1'
#
loop_
_entity.id
_entity.type
_entity.pdbx_description
1 polymer ?
#
loop_
_entity_poly.entity_id
_entity_poly.type
_entity_poly.pdbx_seq_one_letter_code
_entity_poly.pdbx_strand_id
1 'polypeptide(L)'
;MRSEVFKLYPDRDDVTLTSYVIADSPETTKGAKRPGVLVCPGGAYLFCSDREAEPVAIRFAAMGYHAFVLRYSVYYEGRPPVNTNESTLEMVPNPHSIHPAPMRDIAKAFLFLHDHADAWALDSSRIAICGFSAGAHNCAMYSMYWHAPVITEFFGQPEEKFRPAASILAYTLSDYILLADTAKNLKDPMGRALFNASVVAFTGTSNPGADLLEAVSPARQVNAKTPPMFIWSTAGDGLVPVEHSTVLATALAAKKIPFELHVFEEGDHGLSLGTQASAESRSQINADVAKWSALAEAWLEKRLALDLPALSHWELEAKADR
;
A
#
# COMPACT_ATOMS: atom_id res chain seq x y z
N MET A 1 -14.36 -0.31 18.12
CA MET A 1 -13.82 0.15 16.83
C MET A 1 -15.00 0.61 15.99
N ARG A 2 -14.91 1.78 15.34
CA ARG A 2 -15.91 2.27 14.39
C ARG A 2 -15.41 1.97 12.97
N SER A 3 -16.27 1.41 12.13
CA SER A 3 -15.99 1.18 10.71
C SER A 3 -17.06 1.82 9.85
N GLU A 4 -16.61 2.54 8.82
CA GLU A 4 -17.46 3.30 7.91
C GLU A 4 -16.79 3.41 6.54
N VAL A 5 -17.59 3.38 5.47
CA VAL A 5 -17.14 3.50 4.09
C VAL A 5 -17.51 4.88 3.56
N PHE A 6 -16.50 5.60 3.05
CA PHE A 6 -16.67 6.94 2.49
C PHE A 6 -16.35 6.92 1.00
N LYS A 7 -17.16 7.62 0.19
CA LYS A 7 -16.80 7.98 -1.19
C LYS A 7 -15.84 9.16 -1.15
N LEU A 8 -14.73 9.09 -1.88
CA LEU A 8 -13.75 10.18 -1.89
C LEU A 8 -14.06 11.28 -2.91
N TYR A 9 -14.90 10.99 -3.91
CA TYR A 9 -15.37 11.96 -4.89
C TYR A 9 -16.91 12.01 -4.90
N PRO A 10 -17.54 13.19 -5.06
CA PRO A 10 -19.00 13.30 -5.07
C PRO A 10 -19.68 12.58 -6.24
N ASP A 11 -18.97 12.44 -7.36
CA ASP A 11 -19.44 11.95 -8.65
C ASP A 11 -18.90 10.56 -9.00
N ARG A 12 -18.18 9.91 -8.07
CA ARG A 12 -17.64 8.56 -8.26
C ARG A 12 -17.96 7.64 -7.09
N ASP A 13 -18.33 6.42 -7.44
CA ASP A 13 -18.69 5.37 -6.47
C ASP A 13 -17.59 4.31 -6.34
N ASP A 14 -16.61 4.32 -7.24
CA ASP A 14 -15.56 3.31 -7.36
C ASP A 14 -14.31 3.62 -6.53
N VAL A 15 -14.14 4.87 -6.08
CA VAL A 15 -13.05 5.27 -5.17
C VAL A 15 -13.57 5.48 -3.74
N THR A 16 -13.21 4.56 -2.86
CA THR A 16 -13.71 4.55 -1.48
C THR A 16 -12.60 4.40 -0.45
N LEU A 17 -12.83 4.99 0.73
CA LEU A 17 -12.01 4.84 1.91
C LEU A 17 -12.84 4.17 3.01
N THR A 18 -12.47 2.97 3.43
CA THR A 18 -13.04 2.32 4.61
C THR A 18 -12.17 2.64 5.81
N SER A 19 -12.77 3.18 6.87
CA SER A 19 -12.08 3.50 8.12
C SER A 19 -12.21 2.37 9.14
N TYR A 20 -11.18 2.17 9.97
CA TYR A 20 -11.17 1.29 11.13
C TYR A 20 -10.58 2.10 12.30
N VAL A 21 -11.42 2.93 12.90
CA VAL A 21 -11.02 3.87 13.96
C VAL A 21 -11.19 3.20 15.32
N ILE A 22 -10.08 3.04 16.03
CA ILE A 22 -10.06 2.54 17.41
C ILE A 22 -10.77 3.58 18.28
N ALA A 23 -11.73 3.11 19.09
CA ALA A 23 -12.45 4.02 19.98
C ALA A 23 -11.49 4.52 21.06
N ASP A 24 -11.55 5.80 21.38
CA ASP A 24 -10.85 6.33 22.54
C ASP A 24 -11.43 5.74 23.83
N SER A 25 -10.59 5.65 24.86
CA SER A 25 -10.98 5.15 26.17
C SER A 25 -10.25 5.92 27.27
N PRO A 26 -10.94 6.33 28.35
CA PRO A 26 -10.32 6.89 29.54
C PRO A 26 -9.29 5.98 30.20
N GLU A 27 -9.32 4.67 29.94
CA GLU A 27 -8.36 3.70 30.47
C GLU A 27 -7.09 3.57 29.62
N THR A 28 -7.09 4.09 28.38
CA THR A 28 -5.96 3.96 27.44
C THR A 28 -5.43 5.33 27.00
N THR A 29 -5.77 5.78 25.80
CA THR A 29 -5.21 6.99 25.18
C THR A 29 -5.74 8.29 25.75
N LYS A 30 -6.89 8.30 26.44
CA LYS A 30 -7.45 9.51 27.06
C LYS A 30 -7.50 10.71 26.09
N GLY A 31 -7.89 10.45 24.85
CA GLY A 31 -7.99 11.45 23.78
C GLY A 31 -6.68 11.74 23.04
N ALA A 32 -5.57 11.07 23.39
CA ALA A 32 -4.31 11.22 22.67
C ALA A 32 -4.43 10.74 21.22
N LYS A 33 -3.78 11.48 20.31
CA LYS A 33 -3.80 11.17 18.89
C LYS A 33 -2.98 9.91 18.57
N ARG A 34 -3.52 9.02 17.75
CA ARG A 34 -2.87 7.77 17.30
C ARG A 34 -2.36 7.88 15.86
N PRO A 35 -1.24 7.23 15.52
CA PRO A 35 -0.81 7.09 14.13
C PRO A 35 -1.81 6.27 13.31
N GLY A 36 -1.67 6.34 11.98
CA GLY A 36 -2.53 5.61 11.03
C GLY A 36 -1.77 4.78 10.01
N VAL A 37 -2.43 3.77 9.44
CA VAL A 37 -1.94 3.01 8.28
C VAL A 37 -3.01 3.00 7.19
N LEU A 38 -2.69 3.53 6.01
CA LEU A 38 -3.53 3.49 4.81
C LEU A 38 -3.13 2.30 3.93
N VAL A 39 -3.99 1.29 3.86
CA VAL A 39 -3.81 0.07 3.08
C VAL A 39 -4.35 0.25 1.66
N CYS A 40 -3.51 -0.04 0.66
CA CYS A 40 -3.82 -0.05 -0.76
C CYS A 40 -3.70 -1.49 -1.30
N PRO A 41 -4.82 -2.19 -1.53
CA PRO A 41 -4.79 -3.57 -2.02
C PRO A 41 -4.15 -3.71 -3.40
N GLY A 42 -3.67 -4.90 -3.73
CA GLY A 42 -3.30 -5.29 -5.08
C GLY A 42 -4.51 -5.62 -5.95
N GLY A 43 -4.26 -6.34 -7.05
CA GLY A 43 -5.28 -6.67 -8.06
C GLY A 43 -4.92 -6.18 -9.46
N ALA A 44 -3.61 -6.06 -9.76
CA ALA A 44 -3.07 -5.81 -11.10
C ALA A 44 -3.59 -4.53 -11.79
N TYR A 45 -4.00 -3.51 -11.03
CA TYR A 45 -4.73 -2.34 -11.53
C TYR A 45 -6.07 -2.65 -12.22
N LEU A 46 -6.52 -3.91 -12.19
CA LEU A 46 -7.80 -4.35 -12.71
C LEU A 46 -8.91 -4.24 -11.66
N PHE A 47 -8.59 -4.53 -10.40
CA PHE A 47 -9.49 -4.44 -9.26
C PHE A 47 -8.69 -4.21 -7.96
N CYS A 48 -9.38 -4.05 -6.82
CA CYS A 48 -8.78 -4.05 -5.48
C CYS A 48 -9.09 -5.36 -4.74
N SER A 49 -8.06 -6.14 -4.39
CA SER A 49 -8.18 -7.46 -3.76
C SER A 49 -8.67 -7.40 -2.31
N ASP A 50 -9.76 -8.10 -1.99
CA ASP A 50 -10.30 -8.15 -0.62
C ASP A 50 -9.36 -8.85 0.36
N ARG A 51 -8.54 -9.79 -0.12
CA ARG A 51 -7.56 -10.52 0.70
C ARG A 51 -6.48 -9.61 1.27
N GLU A 52 -6.23 -8.47 0.64
CA GLU A 52 -5.20 -7.50 0.97
C GLU A 52 -5.79 -6.19 1.53
N ALA A 53 -7.09 -6.20 1.86
CA ALA A 53 -7.86 -5.07 2.33
C ALA A 53 -8.16 -5.17 3.84
N GLU A 54 -9.41 -5.47 4.19
CA GLU A 54 -9.90 -5.51 5.58
C GLU A 54 -9.08 -6.41 6.51
N PRO A 55 -8.67 -7.65 6.13
CA PRO A 55 -7.85 -8.48 7.02
C PRO A 55 -6.56 -7.80 7.45
N VAL A 56 -5.92 -7.07 6.54
CA VAL A 56 -4.68 -6.33 6.80
C VAL A 56 -4.96 -5.11 7.67
N ALA A 57 -6.02 -4.36 7.39
CA ALA A 57 -6.40 -3.21 8.20
C ALA A 57 -6.70 -3.60 9.65
N ILE A 58 -7.41 -4.70 9.87
CA ILE A 58 -7.67 -5.25 11.21
C ILE A 58 -6.37 -5.66 11.89
N ARG A 59 -5.40 -6.24 11.16
CA ARG A 59 -4.09 -6.58 11.71
C ARG A 59 -3.35 -5.35 12.22
N PHE A 60 -3.34 -4.24 11.49
CA PHE A 60 -2.75 -2.98 11.97
C PHE A 60 -3.55 -2.34 13.10
N ALA A 61 -4.88 -2.43 13.09
CA ALA A 61 -5.71 -1.96 14.19
C ALA A 61 -5.41 -2.71 15.49
N ALA A 62 -5.14 -4.02 15.41
CA ALA A 62 -4.73 -4.81 16.56
C ALA A 62 -3.34 -4.40 17.12
N MET A 63 -2.49 -3.77 16.31
CA MET A 63 -1.18 -3.21 16.73
C MET A 63 -1.31 -1.79 17.33
N GLY A 64 -2.54 -1.25 17.44
CA GLY A 64 -2.80 0.04 18.08
C GLY A 64 -2.83 1.26 17.15
N TYR A 65 -2.72 1.05 15.83
CA TYR A 65 -2.83 2.09 14.80
C TYR A 65 -4.28 2.26 14.33
N HIS A 66 -4.69 3.48 13.97
CA HIS A 66 -5.85 3.59 13.08
C HIS A 66 -5.53 2.91 11.74
N ALA A 67 -6.50 2.25 11.15
CA ALA A 67 -6.31 1.62 9.86
C ALA A 67 -7.36 2.09 8.87
N PHE A 68 -6.96 2.19 7.61
CA PHE A 68 -7.80 2.64 6.52
C PHE A 68 -7.56 1.74 5.31
N VAL A 69 -8.60 1.45 4.53
CA VAL A 69 -8.46 0.75 3.24
C VAL A 69 -8.88 1.72 2.14
N LEU A 70 -7.98 2.01 1.21
CA LEU A 70 -8.29 2.74 0.00
C LEU A 70 -8.53 1.76 -1.14
N ARG A 71 -9.75 1.74 -1.65
CA ARG A 71 -10.03 1.21 -2.98
C ARG A 71 -9.83 2.35 -3.97
N TYR A 72 -8.68 2.34 -4.64
CA TYR A 72 -8.28 3.36 -5.59
C TYR A 72 -8.78 3.04 -7.01
N SER A 73 -8.68 4.00 -7.91
CA SER A 73 -9.09 3.86 -9.31
C SER A 73 -8.37 2.69 -9.98
N VAL A 74 -9.15 1.78 -10.53
CA VAL A 74 -8.70 0.56 -11.22
C VAL A 74 -9.58 0.36 -12.45
N TYR A 75 -9.18 -0.51 -13.37
CA TYR A 75 -9.84 -0.63 -14.67
C TYR A 75 -11.32 -1.03 -14.55
N TYR A 76 -11.64 -2.01 -13.71
CA TYR A 76 -13.01 -2.45 -13.45
C TYR A 76 -13.56 -1.79 -12.19
N GLU A 77 -14.81 -1.33 -12.26
CA GLU A 77 -15.59 -0.96 -11.07
C GLU A 77 -15.95 -2.23 -10.28
N GLY A 78 -15.03 -2.73 -9.46
CA GLY A 78 -15.19 -3.96 -8.69
C GLY A 78 -14.35 -5.13 -9.23
N ARG A 79 -14.80 -6.37 -9.02
CA ARG A 79 -14.07 -7.55 -9.51
C ARG A 79 -14.29 -7.72 -11.02
N PRO A 80 -13.26 -8.12 -11.78
CA PRO A 80 -13.43 -8.45 -13.19
C PRO A 80 -14.46 -9.58 -13.36
N PRO A 81 -15.23 -9.60 -14.45
CA PRO A 81 -16.13 -10.71 -14.74
C PRO A 81 -15.33 -12.02 -14.79
N VAL A 82 -15.79 -13.03 -14.03
CA VAL A 82 -15.10 -14.30 -13.71
C VAL A 82 -14.88 -15.22 -14.93
N ASN A 83 -15.22 -14.77 -16.15
CA ASN A 83 -15.32 -15.61 -17.34
C ASN A 83 -14.59 -15.03 -18.56
N THR A 84 -13.36 -14.55 -18.38
CA THR A 84 -12.51 -14.11 -19.49
C THR A 84 -11.65 -15.26 -20.03
N ASN A 85 -12.31 -16.30 -20.54
CA ASN A 85 -11.68 -17.23 -21.49
C ASN A 85 -11.44 -16.58 -22.87
N GLU A 86 -11.81 -15.31 -23.04
CA GLU A 86 -11.56 -14.53 -24.25
C GLU A 86 -10.27 -13.73 -24.09
N SER A 87 -9.16 -14.36 -24.46
CA SER A 87 -7.81 -13.79 -24.55
C SER A 87 -7.66 -12.73 -25.66
N THR A 88 -8.75 -12.13 -26.13
CA THR A 88 -8.81 -11.25 -27.32
C THR A 88 -9.66 -10.00 -27.12
N LEU A 89 -10.17 -9.72 -25.92
CA LEU A 89 -10.86 -8.45 -25.68
C LEU A 89 -9.83 -7.31 -25.68
N GLU A 90 -9.81 -6.55 -26.77
CA GLU A 90 -9.10 -5.28 -26.86
C GLU A 90 -9.56 -4.38 -25.72
N MET A 91 -8.72 -4.24 -24.69
CA MET A 91 -9.03 -3.42 -23.54
C MET A 91 -9.09 -1.95 -23.96
N VAL A 92 -10.28 -1.36 -23.90
CA VAL A 92 -10.47 0.07 -24.12
C VAL A 92 -9.95 0.81 -22.89
N PRO A 93 -8.93 1.69 -23.02
CA PRO A 93 -8.35 2.38 -21.87
C PRO A 93 -9.41 3.13 -21.05
N ASN A 94 -9.46 2.87 -19.74
CA ASN A 94 -10.32 3.60 -18.82
C ASN A 94 -9.57 4.86 -18.35
N PRO A 95 -9.96 6.08 -18.76
CA PRO A 95 -9.25 7.31 -18.41
C PRO A 95 -9.22 7.59 -16.90
N HIS A 96 -10.14 7.01 -16.13
CA HIS A 96 -10.17 7.16 -14.68
C HIS A 96 -9.16 6.27 -13.95
N SER A 97 -8.64 5.21 -14.57
CA SER A 97 -7.70 4.26 -13.94
C SER A 97 -6.25 4.43 -14.37
N ILE A 98 -6.01 5.17 -15.46
CA ILE A 98 -4.66 5.35 -16.02
C ILE A 98 -3.82 6.27 -15.13
N HIS A 99 -2.52 6.01 -15.06
CA HIS A 99 -1.54 6.87 -14.41
C HIS A 99 -1.70 8.33 -14.87
N PRO A 100 -1.80 9.31 -13.96
CA PRO A 100 -1.50 9.25 -12.52
C PRO A 100 -2.72 9.08 -11.58
N ALA A 101 -3.90 8.70 -12.09
CA ALA A 101 -5.13 8.70 -11.28
C ALA A 101 -5.07 7.84 -10.00
N PRO A 102 -4.58 6.58 -10.01
CA PRO A 102 -4.46 5.78 -8.79
C PRO A 102 -3.59 6.42 -7.69
N MET A 103 -2.55 7.15 -8.11
CA MET A 103 -1.63 7.83 -7.21
C MET A 103 -2.27 9.08 -6.60
N ARG A 104 -3.10 9.79 -7.39
CA ARG A 104 -3.89 10.93 -6.91
C ARG A 104 -4.96 10.51 -5.92
N ASP A 105 -5.49 9.29 -6.01
CA ASP A 105 -6.44 8.79 -5.02
C ASP A 105 -5.81 8.59 -3.64
N ILE A 106 -4.52 8.22 -3.56
CA ILE A 106 -3.78 8.21 -2.29
C ILE A 106 -3.69 9.63 -1.73
N ALA A 107 -3.33 10.63 -2.54
CA ALA A 107 -3.32 12.02 -2.11
C ALA A 107 -4.70 12.51 -1.65
N LYS A 108 -5.76 12.15 -2.36
CA LYS A 108 -7.14 12.47 -1.98
C LYS A 108 -7.52 11.84 -0.64
N ALA A 109 -7.09 10.61 -0.40
CA ALA A 109 -7.25 9.95 0.89
C ALA A 109 -6.51 10.71 2.00
N PHE A 110 -5.27 11.15 1.79
CA PHE A 110 -4.55 11.98 2.76
C PHE A 110 -5.31 13.25 3.12
N LEU A 111 -5.84 14.00 2.14
CA LEU A 111 -6.66 15.19 2.41
C LEU A 111 -7.88 14.85 3.26
N PHE A 112 -8.59 13.76 2.92
CA PHE A 112 -9.73 13.28 3.68
C PHE A 112 -9.33 12.93 5.13
N LEU A 113 -8.21 12.23 5.33
CA LEU A 113 -7.71 11.87 6.66
C LEU A 113 -7.30 13.10 7.47
N HIS A 114 -6.74 14.14 6.85
CA HIS A 114 -6.46 15.40 7.51
C HIS A 114 -7.74 16.10 7.98
N ASP A 115 -8.78 16.12 7.15
CA ASP A 115 -10.07 16.75 7.49
C ASP A 115 -10.80 16.03 8.65
N HIS A 116 -10.55 14.72 8.82
CA HIS A 116 -11.15 13.90 9.88
C HIS A 116 -10.25 13.72 11.10
N ALA A 117 -9.05 14.31 11.10
CA ALA A 117 -8.01 14.00 12.07
C ALA A 117 -8.44 14.24 13.52
N ASP A 118 -9.11 15.37 13.79
CA ASP A 118 -9.56 15.71 15.14
C ASP A 118 -10.72 14.83 15.60
N ALA A 119 -11.68 14.55 14.72
CA ALA A 119 -12.84 13.71 15.05
C ALA A 119 -12.46 12.27 15.38
N TRP A 120 -11.34 11.79 14.82
CA TRP A 120 -10.87 10.42 15.01
C TRP A 120 -9.73 10.29 16.02
N ALA A 121 -9.26 11.40 16.61
CA ALA A 121 -8.01 11.43 17.35
C ALA A 121 -6.86 10.79 16.52
N LEU A 122 -6.78 11.12 15.24
CA LEU A 122 -5.73 10.68 14.33
C LEU A 122 -4.60 11.71 14.29
N ASP A 123 -3.38 11.24 14.48
CA ASP A 123 -2.16 11.99 14.20
C ASP A 123 -1.88 11.92 12.71
N SER A 124 -2.43 12.90 11.98
CA SER A 124 -2.33 12.94 10.52
C SER A 124 -0.93 13.26 10.00
N SER A 125 0.04 13.59 10.89
CA SER A 125 1.46 13.70 10.53
C SER A 125 2.20 12.35 10.56
N ARG A 126 1.58 11.32 11.16
CA ARG A 126 2.12 9.97 11.34
C ARG A 126 1.23 8.91 10.69
N ILE A 127 0.99 9.07 9.39
CA ILE A 127 0.28 8.08 8.55
C ILE A 127 1.29 7.32 7.69
N ALA A 128 1.38 6.01 7.89
CA ALA A 128 2.08 5.13 6.97
C ALA A 128 1.16 4.67 5.83
N ILE A 129 1.72 4.34 4.68
CA ILE A 129 1.00 3.66 3.60
C ILE A 129 1.48 2.21 3.49
N CYS A 130 0.57 1.29 3.23
CA CYS A 130 0.87 -0.13 3.05
C CYS A 130 0.26 -0.63 1.75
N GLY A 131 1.06 -1.17 0.83
CA GLY A 131 0.55 -1.66 -0.43
C GLY A 131 0.99 -3.09 -0.72
N PHE A 132 0.17 -3.79 -1.51
CA PHE A 132 0.40 -5.17 -1.96
C PHE A 132 0.39 -5.27 -3.48
N SER A 133 1.36 -5.95 -4.08
CA SER A 133 1.43 -6.16 -5.54
C SER A 133 1.29 -4.83 -6.33
N ALA A 134 0.27 -4.68 -7.18
CA ALA A 134 -0.05 -3.41 -7.87
C ALA A 134 -0.35 -2.24 -6.91
N GLY A 135 -0.96 -2.50 -5.75
CA GLY A 135 -1.15 -1.50 -4.70
C GLY A 135 0.18 -1.12 -4.04
N ALA A 136 1.14 -2.04 -3.96
CA ALA A 136 2.50 -1.73 -3.53
C ALA A 136 3.22 -0.86 -4.56
N HIS A 137 3.04 -1.15 -5.85
CA HIS A 137 3.54 -0.27 -6.92
C HIS A 137 2.93 1.14 -6.80
N ASN A 138 1.61 1.26 -6.58
CA ASN A 138 0.95 2.54 -6.38
C ASN A 138 1.50 3.30 -5.15
N CYS A 139 1.65 2.61 -4.00
CA CYS A 139 2.26 3.19 -2.81
C CYS A 139 3.72 3.62 -3.04
N ALA A 140 4.50 2.82 -3.78
CA ALA A 140 5.88 3.15 -4.11
C ALA A 140 5.95 4.39 -5.02
N MET A 141 5.12 4.45 -6.06
CA MET A 141 4.97 5.64 -6.91
C MET A 141 4.61 6.88 -6.09
N TYR A 142 3.57 6.80 -5.24
CA TYR A 142 3.19 7.89 -4.35
C TYR A 142 4.35 8.32 -3.44
N SER A 143 5.10 7.36 -2.90
CA SER A 143 6.27 7.62 -2.05
C SER A 143 7.37 8.42 -2.77
N MET A 144 7.48 8.33 -4.10
CA MET A 144 8.45 9.10 -4.89
C MET A 144 7.90 10.46 -5.33
N TYR A 145 6.58 10.59 -5.48
CA TYR A 145 5.94 11.73 -6.15
C TYR A 145 5.00 12.57 -5.28
N TRP A 146 4.81 12.27 -3.99
CA TRP A 146 3.88 13.01 -3.10
C TRP A 146 4.12 14.54 -3.06
N HIS A 147 5.35 14.97 -3.28
CA HIS A 147 5.77 16.38 -3.27
C HIS A 147 5.76 17.03 -4.67
N ALA A 148 5.54 16.24 -5.72
CA ALA A 148 5.67 16.70 -7.10
C ALA A 148 4.39 17.39 -7.60
N PRO A 149 4.48 18.28 -8.61
CA PRO A 149 3.34 18.99 -9.21
C PRO A 149 2.16 18.10 -9.63
N VAL A 150 2.44 16.87 -10.05
CA VAL A 150 1.40 15.89 -10.42
C VAL A 150 0.41 15.61 -9.28
N ILE A 151 0.83 15.84 -8.03
CA ILE A 151 0.01 15.83 -6.82
C ILE A 151 -0.29 17.24 -6.31
N THR A 152 0.74 18.04 -6.01
CA THR A 152 0.59 19.30 -5.27
C THR A 152 -0.18 20.37 -6.05
N GLU A 153 0.19 20.62 -7.31
CA GLU A 153 -0.52 21.56 -8.17
C GLU A 153 -1.91 21.05 -8.55
N PHE A 154 -2.05 19.73 -8.75
CA PHE A 154 -3.35 19.12 -9.07
C PHE A 154 -4.40 19.36 -7.97
N PHE A 155 -4.01 19.25 -6.70
CA PHE A 155 -4.91 19.49 -5.57
C PHE A 155 -4.88 20.92 -5.01
N GLY A 156 -3.90 21.74 -5.40
CA GLY A 156 -3.73 23.10 -4.89
C GLY A 156 -3.50 23.15 -3.38
N GLN A 157 -2.78 22.17 -2.83
CA GLN A 157 -2.50 22.05 -1.39
C GLN A 157 -1.00 21.97 -1.12
N PRO A 158 -0.54 22.41 0.07
CA PRO A 158 0.87 22.33 0.45
C PRO A 158 1.35 20.87 0.53
N GLU A 159 2.61 20.62 0.19
CA GLU A 159 3.17 19.26 0.06
C GLU A 159 3.10 18.46 1.36
N GLU A 160 3.17 19.14 2.51
CA GLU A 160 3.13 18.54 3.84
C GLU A 160 1.84 17.74 4.09
N LYS A 161 0.74 18.11 3.43
CA LYS A 161 -0.53 17.37 3.49
C LYS A 161 -0.51 16.04 2.73
N PHE A 162 0.54 15.76 1.97
CA PHE A 162 0.64 14.53 1.17
C PHE A 162 1.73 13.59 1.66
N ARG A 163 2.55 14.04 2.61
CA ARG A 163 3.75 13.29 3.03
C ARG A 163 3.38 12.02 3.80
N PRO A 164 3.69 10.81 3.29
CA PRO A 164 3.62 9.60 4.10
C PRO A 164 4.76 9.59 5.14
N ALA A 165 4.47 9.13 6.35
CA ALA A 165 5.47 8.98 7.41
C ALA A 165 6.40 7.77 7.17
N ALA A 166 5.89 6.74 6.49
CA ALA A 166 6.55 5.49 6.18
C ALA A 166 5.80 4.74 5.07
N SER A 167 6.46 3.82 4.37
CA SER A 167 5.84 2.96 3.36
C SER A 167 6.14 1.48 3.62
N ILE A 168 5.12 0.63 3.56
CA ILE A 168 5.22 -0.83 3.67
C ILE A 168 4.84 -1.43 2.32
N LEU A 169 5.75 -2.16 1.70
CA LEU A 169 5.64 -2.61 0.33
C LEU A 169 5.79 -4.13 0.27
N ALA A 170 4.71 -4.83 -0.11
CA ALA A 170 4.65 -6.28 -0.19
C ALA A 170 4.70 -6.74 -1.65
N TYR A 171 5.66 -7.62 -1.99
CA TYR A 171 5.86 -8.27 -3.30
C TYR A 171 5.62 -7.28 -4.47
N THR A 172 6.38 -6.19 -4.41
CA THR A 172 6.17 -4.99 -5.22
C THR A 172 6.76 -5.14 -6.59
N LEU A 173 5.98 -4.86 -7.63
CA LEU A 173 6.51 -4.54 -8.95
C LEU A 173 7.12 -3.14 -8.88
N SER A 174 8.44 -3.02 -9.02
CA SER A 174 9.17 -1.76 -8.77
C SER A 174 9.83 -1.14 -10.01
N ASP A 175 9.88 -1.88 -11.13
CA ASP A 175 10.55 -1.44 -12.36
C ASP A 175 9.90 -2.07 -13.60
N TYR A 176 9.13 -1.30 -14.36
CA TYR A 176 8.49 -1.76 -15.59
C TYR A 176 9.48 -2.10 -16.72
N ILE A 177 10.71 -1.58 -16.69
CA ILE A 177 11.74 -1.93 -17.67
C ILE A 177 12.26 -3.33 -17.39
N LEU A 178 12.62 -3.61 -16.13
CA LEU A 178 12.98 -4.96 -15.68
C LEU A 178 11.86 -5.96 -15.98
N LEU A 179 10.63 -5.55 -15.70
CA LEU A 179 9.44 -6.35 -15.93
C LEU A 179 9.24 -6.70 -17.42
N ALA A 180 9.47 -5.75 -18.32
CA ALA A 180 9.38 -5.97 -19.76
C ALA A 180 10.41 -7.01 -20.24
N ASP A 181 11.60 -7.05 -19.64
CA ASP A 181 12.61 -8.05 -19.93
C ASP A 181 12.23 -9.44 -19.40
N THR A 182 11.67 -9.52 -18.20
CA THR A 182 11.12 -10.76 -17.63
C THR A 182 9.96 -11.30 -18.48
N ALA A 183 9.06 -10.43 -18.94
CA ALA A 183 7.87 -10.80 -19.71
C ALA A 183 8.20 -11.46 -21.07
N LYS A 184 9.34 -11.11 -21.69
CA LYS A 184 9.84 -11.79 -22.90
C LYS A 184 10.11 -13.28 -22.68
N ASN A 185 10.41 -13.67 -21.43
CA ASN A 185 10.76 -15.04 -21.05
C ASN A 185 9.58 -15.82 -20.46
N LEU A 186 8.42 -15.19 -20.25
CA LEU A 186 7.20 -15.87 -19.78
C LEU A 186 6.71 -16.87 -20.84
N LYS A 187 6.71 -18.16 -20.47
CA LYS A 187 6.23 -19.26 -21.31
C LYS A 187 4.72 -19.47 -21.21
N ASP A 188 4.10 -19.04 -20.11
CA ASP A 188 2.67 -19.19 -19.87
C ASP A 188 1.85 -18.11 -20.64
N PRO A 189 1.02 -18.52 -21.62
CA PRO A 189 0.20 -17.58 -22.39
C PRO A 189 -0.81 -16.81 -21.54
N MET A 190 -1.35 -17.43 -20.48
CA MET A 190 -2.37 -16.81 -19.63
C MET A 190 -1.75 -15.74 -18.73
N GLY A 191 -0.63 -16.05 -18.07
CA GLY A 191 0.16 -15.08 -17.31
C GLY A 191 0.59 -13.88 -18.17
N ARG A 192 1.00 -14.12 -19.43
CA ARG A 192 1.36 -13.01 -20.35
C ARG A 192 0.15 -12.16 -20.76
N ALA A 193 -1.03 -12.73 -20.91
CA ALA A 193 -2.24 -11.97 -21.20
C ALA A 193 -2.67 -11.10 -20.01
N LEU A 194 -2.70 -11.67 -18.80
CA LEU A 194 -3.02 -10.94 -17.56
C LEU A 194 -2.01 -9.82 -17.30
N PHE A 195 -0.75 -10.07 -17.63
CA PHE A 195 0.32 -9.08 -17.59
C PHE A 195 0.06 -7.91 -18.55
N ASN A 196 -0.19 -8.18 -19.83
CA ASN A 196 -0.47 -7.11 -20.79
C ASN A 196 -1.72 -6.31 -20.39
N ALA A 197 -2.73 -6.98 -19.83
CA ALA A 197 -3.93 -6.33 -19.32
C ALA A 197 -3.61 -5.34 -18.18
N SER A 198 -2.72 -5.70 -17.25
CA SER A 198 -2.32 -4.80 -16.16
C SER A 198 -1.55 -3.58 -16.67
N VAL A 199 -0.67 -3.76 -17.67
CA VAL A 199 0.06 -2.66 -18.33
C VAL A 199 -0.93 -1.71 -19.02
N VAL A 200 -1.91 -2.22 -19.77
CA VAL A 200 -2.94 -1.38 -20.42
C VAL A 200 -3.81 -0.67 -19.39
N ALA A 201 -4.26 -1.36 -18.34
CA ALA A 201 -5.08 -0.80 -17.28
C ALA A 201 -4.42 0.42 -16.60
N PHE A 202 -3.10 0.34 -16.40
CA PHE A 202 -2.33 1.35 -15.70
C PHE A 202 -1.75 2.44 -16.61
N THR A 203 -1.29 2.09 -17.81
CA THR A 203 -0.61 3.05 -18.71
C THR A 203 -1.49 3.55 -19.85
N GLY A 204 -2.65 2.90 -20.07
CA GLY A 204 -3.55 3.20 -21.18
C GLY A 204 -3.10 2.64 -22.53
N THR A 205 -2.01 1.89 -22.59
CA THR A 205 -1.46 1.33 -23.83
C THR A 205 -0.75 0.01 -23.56
N SER A 206 -0.70 -0.87 -24.56
CA SER A 206 0.08 -2.11 -24.50
C SER A 206 1.56 -1.90 -24.82
N ASN A 207 1.93 -0.73 -25.34
CA ASN A 207 3.29 -0.38 -25.72
C ASN A 207 3.68 1.02 -25.20
N PRO A 208 3.85 1.18 -23.88
CA PRO A 208 4.28 2.44 -23.29
C PRO A 208 5.69 2.83 -23.77
N GLY A 209 5.89 4.12 -24.03
CA GLY A 209 7.21 4.65 -24.41
C GLY A 209 8.23 4.58 -23.25
N ALA A 210 9.51 4.65 -23.60
CA ALA A 210 10.61 4.56 -22.63
C ALA A 210 10.50 5.60 -21.49
N ASP A 211 10.13 6.85 -21.81
CA ASP A 211 9.98 7.90 -20.81
C ASP A 211 8.86 7.59 -19.80
N LEU A 212 7.75 7.01 -20.27
CA LEU A 212 6.66 6.60 -19.39
C LEU A 212 7.08 5.41 -18.51
N LEU A 213 7.74 4.41 -19.11
CA LEU A 213 8.26 3.25 -18.38
C LEU A 213 9.24 3.67 -17.28
N GLU A 214 10.16 4.58 -17.57
CA GLU A 214 11.09 5.14 -16.59
C GLU A 214 10.34 5.89 -15.48
N ALA A 215 9.38 6.75 -15.84
CA ALA A 215 8.60 7.54 -14.90
C ALA A 215 7.73 6.67 -13.96
N VAL A 216 7.22 5.54 -14.46
CA VAL A 216 6.41 4.60 -13.66
C VAL A 216 7.22 3.47 -13.03
N SER A 217 8.55 3.55 -13.03
CA SER A 217 9.42 2.60 -12.34
C SER A 217 9.91 3.18 -11.01
N PRO A 218 9.23 2.99 -9.87
CA PRO A 218 9.58 3.66 -8.61
C PRO A 218 11.01 3.37 -8.12
N ALA A 219 11.61 2.21 -8.44
CA ALA A 219 13.02 1.92 -8.13
C ALA A 219 13.99 2.92 -8.81
N ARG A 220 13.56 3.56 -9.90
CA ARG A 220 14.34 4.55 -10.67
C ARG A 220 14.07 5.99 -10.23
N GLN A 221 12.99 6.21 -9.48
CA GLN A 221 12.52 7.52 -9.06
C GLN A 221 12.85 7.84 -7.58
N VAL A 222 13.59 6.95 -6.90
CA VAL A 222 14.04 7.16 -5.51
C VAL A 222 14.83 8.46 -5.38
N ASN A 223 14.42 9.30 -4.44
CA ASN A 223 14.96 10.64 -4.23
C ASN A 223 15.05 10.99 -2.74
N ALA A 224 15.53 12.19 -2.43
CA ALA A 224 15.78 12.61 -1.05
C ALA A 224 14.50 12.78 -0.21
N LYS A 225 13.32 12.89 -0.83
CA LYS A 225 12.01 12.98 -0.17
C LYS A 225 11.30 11.63 -0.06
N THR A 226 11.92 10.54 -0.50
CA THR A 226 11.40 9.19 -0.32
C THR A 226 11.33 8.86 1.18
N PRO A 227 10.17 8.42 1.70
CA PRO A 227 10.02 8.04 3.10
C PRO A 227 10.79 6.75 3.41
N PRO A 228 11.06 6.45 4.70
CA PRO A 228 11.55 5.14 5.09
C PRO A 228 10.64 4.00 4.63
N MET A 229 11.24 2.88 4.21
CA MET A 229 10.49 1.75 3.65
C MET A 229 10.70 0.43 4.39
N PHE A 230 9.63 -0.33 4.57
CA PHE A 230 9.65 -1.74 4.89
C PHE A 230 9.25 -2.52 3.63
N ILE A 231 10.13 -3.38 3.15
CA ILE A 231 9.90 -4.16 1.92
C ILE A 231 9.90 -5.63 2.30
N TRP A 232 8.92 -6.38 1.80
CA TRP A 232 8.98 -7.84 1.90
C TRP A 232 8.48 -8.53 0.65
N SER A 233 9.03 -9.70 0.34
CA SER A 233 8.60 -10.57 -0.75
C SER A 233 9.04 -12.02 -0.49
N THR A 234 8.68 -12.94 -1.38
CA THR A 234 9.21 -14.31 -1.39
C THR A 234 10.18 -14.47 -2.56
N ALA A 235 11.20 -15.31 -2.42
CA ALA A 235 12.07 -15.71 -3.52
C ALA A 235 11.36 -16.70 -4.47
N GLY A 236 10.33 -17.42 -3.96
CA GLY A 236 9.45 -18.27 -4.75
C GLY A 236 8.39 -17.55 -5.58
N ASP A 237 8.33 -16.20 -5.57
CA ASP A 237 7.35 -15.44 -6.35
C ASP A 237 7.62 -15.56 -7.86
N GLY A 238 6.85 -16.43 -8.52
CA GLY A 238 6.95 -16.64 -9.96
C GLY A 238 6.28 -15.56 -10.82
N LEU A 239 5.50 -14.65 -10.22
CA LEU A 239 4.77 -13.60 -10.96
C LEU A 239 5.51 -12.27 -10.95
N VAL A 240 6.00 -11.86 -9.79
CA VAL A 240 6.83 -10.66 -9.60
C VAL A 240 8.14 -11.10 -8.97
N PRO A 241 9.17 -11.36 -9.79
CA PRO A 241 10.44 -11.87 -9.27
C PRO A 241 11.05 -10.97 -8.20
N VAL A 242 11.75 -11.59 -7.24
CA VAL A 242 12.35 -10.92 -6.08
C VAL A 242 13.33 -9.80 -6.46
N GLU A 243 13.86 -9.83 -7.67
CA GLU A 243 14.66 -8.78 -8.29
C GLU A 243 14.02 -7.40 -8.14
N HIS A 244 12.69 -7.29 -8.22
CA HIS A 244 12.01 -6.02 -7.99
C HIS A 244 12.22 -5.47 -6.57
N SER A 245 12.17 -6.31 -5.55
CA SER A 245 12.44 -5.92 -4.16
C SER A 245 13.91 -5.53 -3.98
N THR A 246 14.84 -6.27 -4.59
CA THR A 246 16.29 -6.04 -4.42
C THR A 246 16.78 -4.81 -5.17
N VAL A 247 16.27 -4.52 -6.39
CA VAL A 247 16.61 -3.28 -7.11
C VAL A 247 16.07 -2.04 -6.40
N LEU A 248 14.85 -2.11 -5.85
CA LEU A 248 14.32 -1.01 -5.04
C LEU A 248 15.16 -0.79 -3.77
N ALA A 249 15.53 -1.85 -3.05
CA ALA A 249 16.41 -1.76 -1.89
C ALA A 249 17.79 -1.18 -2.24
N THR A 250 18.34 -1.55 -3.39
CA THR A 250 19.62 -0.99 -3.87
C THR A 250 19.49 0.51 -4.19
N ALA A 251 18.40 0.93 -4.81
CA ALA A 251 18.14 2.34 -5.08
C ALA A 251 17.98 3.16 -3.77
N LEU A 252 17.26 2.61 -2.78
CA LEU A 252 17.15 3.21 -1.44
C LEU A 252 18.51 3.35 -0.76
N ALA A 253 19.33 2.29 -0.80
CA ALA A 253 20.70 2.31 -0.26
C ALA A 253 21.58 3.38 -0.94
N ALA A 254 21.55 3.47 -2.27
CA ALA A 254 22.31 4.45 -3.03
C ALA A 254 21.95 5.90 -2.68
N LYS A 255 20.69 6.15 -2.31
CA LYS A 255 20.18 7.46 -1.87
C LYS A 255 20.20 7.66 -0.35
N LYS A 256 20.71 6.68 0.42
CA LYS A 256 20.78 6.69 1.89
C LYS A 256 19.39 6.85 2.55
N ILE A 257 18.35 6.31 1.93
CA ILE A 257 17.01 6.29 2.49
C ILE A 257 16.92 5.10 3.46
N PRO A 258 16.45 5.27 4.71
CA PRO A 258 16.34 4.16 5.65
C PRO A 258 15.35 3.10 5.15
N PHE A 259 15.76 1.83 5.12
CA PHE A 259 14.87 0.75 4.75
C PHE A 259 15.14 -0.53 5.54
N GLU A 260 14.16 -1.44 5.54
CA GLU A 260 14.29 -2.82 6.00
C GLU A 260 13.74 -3.74 4.90
N LEU A 261 14.44 -4.82 4.57
CA LEU A 261 14.07 -5.77 3.52
C LEU A 261 14.00 -7.19 4.11
N HIS A 262 12.88 -7.88 3.87
CA HIS A 262 12.69 -9.29 4.21
C HIS A 262 12.37 -10.12 2.98
N VAL A 263 13.21 -11.10 2.67
CA VAL A 263 12.96 -12.06 1.59
C VAL A 263 12.78 -13.43 2.21
N PHE A 264 11.56 -13.97 2.12
CA PHE A 264 11.28 -15.34 2.54
C PHE A 264 11.62 -16.32 1.42
N GLU A 265 12.10 -17.52 1.75
CA GLU A 265 12.58 -18.49 0.75
C GLU A 265 11.45 -18.98 -0.17
N GLU A 266 10.33 -19.40 0.41
CA GLU A 266 9.21 -20.01 -0.30
C GLU A 266 7.94 -19.16 -0.24
N GLY A 267 7.04 -19.41 -1.20
CA GLY A 267 5.68 -18.86 -1.23
C GLY A 267 5.33 -18.20 -2.55
N ASP A 268 4.10 -18.39 -3.00
CA ASP A 268 3.57 -17.81 -4.24
C ASP A 268 3.30 -16.30 -4.11
N HIS A 269 3.01 -15.65 -5.23
CA HIS A 269 2.54 -14.25 -5.25
C HIS A 269 1.23 -14.08 -4.48
N GLY A 270 1.04 -12.92 -3.85
CA GLY A 270 -0.26 -12.53 -3.28
C GLY A 270 -0.64 -13.33 -2.01
N LEU A 271 0.33 -13.66 -1.15
CA LEU A 271 0.06 -14.35 0.12
C LEU A 271 -0.64 -13.46 1.15
N SER A 272 -0.69 -12.14 0.96
CA SER A 272 -1.26 -11.18 1.93
C SER A 272 -0.68 -11.40 3.34
N LEU A 273 -1.51 -11.71 4.35
CA LEU A 273 -1.06 -12.02 5.70
C LEU A 273 -0.42 -13.41 5.82
N GLY A 274 -0.53 -14.29 4.83
CA GLY A 274 -0.07 -15.69 4.92
C GLY A 274 -0.81 -16.50 5.98
N THR A 275 -2.00 -16.06 6.42
CA THR A 275 -2.81 -16.69 7.47
C THR A 275 -4.22 -16.99 6.99
N GLN A 276 -4.99 -17.75 7.79
CA GLN A 276 -6.40 -18.01 7.52
C GLN A 276 -7.27 -16.76 7.37
N ALA A 277 -6.85 -15.61 7.94
CA ALA A 277 -7.61 -14.36 7.85
C ALA A 277 -7.66 -13.79 6.42
N SER A 278 -6.70 -14.15 5.57
CA SER A 278 -6.59 -13.68 4.19
C SER A 278 -6.53 -14.82 3.17
N ALA A 279 -6.86 -16.05 3.57
CA ALA A 279 -6.73 -17.24 2.74
C ALA A 279 -8.10 -17.79 2.32
N GLU A 280 -8.24 -18.11 1.04
CA GLU A 280 -9.34 -18.90 0.48
C GLU A 280 -9.02 -20.40 0.53
N SER A 281 -7.73 -20.76 0.45
CA SER A 281 -7.27 -22.15 0.44
C SER A 281 -6.02 -22.33 1.29
N ARG A 282 -5.71 -23.58 1.66
CA ARG A 282 -4.52 -23.90 2.48
C ARG A 282 -3.20 -23.53 1.81
N SER A 283 -3.12 -23.51 0.48
CA SER A 283 -1.90 -23.11 -0.23
C SER A 283 -1.56 -21.63 -0.05
N GLN A 284 -2.52 -20.81 0.40
CA GLN A 284 -2.33 -19.39 0.70
C GLN A 284 -1.92 -19.13 2.16
N ILE A 285 -1.74 -20.18 2.97
CA ILE A 285 -1.27 -20.09 4.35
C ILE A 285 0.21 -20.48 4.36
N ASN A 286 1.06 -19.59 4.84
CA ASN A 286 2.49 -19.82 4.94
C ASN A 286 3.00 -19.21 6.27
N ALA A 287 3.46 -20.07 7.17
CA ALA A 287 3.82 -19.68 8.54
C ALA A 287 5.09 -18.80 8.59
N ASP A 288 6.00 -18.93 7.63
CA ASP A 288 7.18 -18.08 7.56
C ASP A 288 6.81 -16.69 7.05
N VAL A 289 6.06 -16.62 5.96
CA VAL A 289 5.55 -15.35 5.43
C VAL A 289 4.68 -14.63 6.46
N ALA A 290 3.83 -15.34 7.21
CA ALA A 290 2.97 -14.72 8.23
C ALA A 290 3.71 -13.86 9.28
N LYS A 291 5.02 -14.10 9.47
CA LYS A 291 5.88 -13.33 10.38
C LYS A 291 6.11 -11.89 9.91
N TRP A 292 5.92 -11.59 8.62
CA TRP A 292 6.16 -10.24 8.06
C TRP A 292 5.39 -9.16 8.84
N SER A 293 4.17 -9.45 9.29
CA SER A 293 3.34 -8.47 9.99
C SER A 293 3.92 -8.08 11.35
N ALA A 294 4.51 -9.02 12.09
CA ALA A 294 5.18 -8.73 13.35
C ALA A 294 6.53 -8.01 13.14
N LEU A 295 7.24 -8.32 12.04
CA LEU A 295 8.45 -7.61 11.64
C LEU A 295 8.13 -6.15 11.26
N ALA A 296 7.04 -5.95 10.52
CA ALA A 296 6.55 -4.62 10.16
C ALA A 296 6.11 -3.82 11.40
N GLU A 297 5.46 -4.46 12.37
CA GLU A 297 5.11 -3.85 13.67
C GLU A 297 6.35 -3.33 14.40
N ALA A 298 7.35 -4.19 14.61
CA ALA A 298 8.60 -3.82 15.27
C ALA A 298 9.36 -2.71 14.51
N TRP A 299 9.26 -2.69 13.17
CA TRP A 299 9.83 -1.62 12.35
C TRP A 299 9.03 -0.31 12.44
N LEU A 300 7.70 -0.38 12.49
CA LEU A 300 6.81 0.77 12.64
C LEU A 300 7.00 1.43 14.00
N GLU A 301 7.13 0.67 15.08
CA GLU A 301 7.31 1.21 16.44
C GLU A 301 8.53 2.14 16.55
N LYS A 302 9.60 1.89 15.78
CA LYS A 302 10.78 2.78 15.71
C LYS A 302 10.44 4.21 15.24
N ARG A 303 9.25 4.43 14.67
CA ARG A 303 8.84 5.67 13.99
C ARG A 303 7.45 6.17 14.36
N LEU A 304 6.52 5.25 14.62
CA LEU A 304 5.10 5.47 14.86
C LEU A 304 4.66 4.94 16.24
N ALA A 305 5.58 4.68 17.18
CA ALA A 305 5.20 4.30 18.54
C ALA A 305 4.20 5.30 19.16
N LEU A 306 3.29 4.75 19.98
CA LEU A 306 2.41 5.58 20.81
C LEU A 306 3.26 6.30 21.86
N ASP A 307 2.96 7.57 22.09
CA ASP A 307 3.57 8.34 23.17
C ASP A 307 2.88 7.95 24.49
N LEU A 308 3.46 6.95 25.17
CA LEU A 308 2.93 6.41 26.42
C LEU A 308 3.77 6.90 27.60
N PRO A 309 3.16 7.25 28.74
CA PRO A 309 3.91 7.60 29.92
C PRO A 309 4.71 6.40 30.43
N ALA A 310 5.85 6.66 31.06
CA ALA A 310 6.72 5.60 31.59
C ALA A 310 6.05 4.74 32.68
N LEU A 311 5.06 5.30 33.38
CA LEU A 311 4.24 4.62 34.39
C LEU A 311 2.79 5.04 34.21
N SER A 312 1.87 4.13 34.50
CA SER A 312 0.45 4.45 34.63
C SER A 312 0.20 5.33 35.84
N HIS A 313 -0.95 6.03 35.85
CA HIS A 313 -1.35 6.85 37.01
C HIS A 313 -1.44 6.02 38.31
N TRP A 314 -1.93 4.78 38.25
CA TRP A 314 -1.97 3.86 39.40
C TRP A 314 -0.58 3.51 39.93
N GLU A 315 0.41 3.32 39.05
CA GLU A 315 1.79 3.04 39.46
C GLU A 315 2.47 4.27 40.05
N LEU A 316 2.12 5.48 39.60
CA LEU A 316 2.59 6.73 40.18
C LEU A 316 2.01 6.95 41.58
N GLU A 317 0.72 6.71 41.76
CA GLU A 317 0.05 6.78 43.07
C GLU A 317 0.67 5.76 44.05
N ALA A 318 0.84 4.51 43.63
CA ALA A 318 1.45 3.47 44.47
C ALA A 318 2.91 3.74 44.87
N LYS A 319 3.64 4.58 44.10
CA LYS A 319 5.00 5.04 44.43
C LYS A 319 5.01 6.28 45.32
N ALA A 320 3.99 7.13 45.26
CA ALA A 320 3.88 8.32 46.10
C ALA A 320 3.57 7.97 47.56
N ASP A 321 2.91 6.83 47.79
CA ASP A 321 2.56 6.31 49.12
C ASP A 321 3.69 5.50 49.80
N ARG A 322 4.90 5.45 49.21
CA ARG A 322 6.09 4.76 49.76
C ARG A 322 7.20 5.75 50.08
#